data_AF-A0A2V8J187-F1
#
_entry.id   AF-A0A2V8J187-F1
#
_cell.length_a   1.000
_cell.length_b   1.000
_cell.length_c   1.000
_cell.angle_alpha   90.00
_cell.angle_beta   90.00
_cell.angle_gamma   90.00
#
_symmetry.space_group_name_H-M   'P 1'
#
loop_
_entity.id
_entity.type
_entity.pdbx_description
1 polymer ?
#
loop_
_entity_poly.entity_id
_entity_poly.type
_entity_poly.pdbx_seq_one_letter_code
_entity_poly.pdbx_strand_id
1 'polypeptide(L)'
;MRNGSSTENHALAKNVVAGVIGGLVASWTMEYFQRALGRISEDMGGAEGGGGQQHRKPQSEPATYKAADAVAEAVTGEEVPREYKPAAGALVHYAFGGAVGAIYGAAAARTPDVTAWGGLPFGATVWLIADEMGVPLAGLSKASAGYPLSSHVSAFATHLVYGATTECIRRTMMRIV
;
A
#
# COMPACT_ATOMS: atom_id res chain seq x y z
N MET A 1 14.75 20.86 -33.01
CA MET A 1 14.53 20.93 -31.54
C MET A 1 13.35 20.06 -31.10
N ARG A 2 13.40 18.72 -31.31
CA ARG A 2 12.26 17.80 -31.05
C ARG A 2 12.64 16.59 -30.18
N ASN A 3 13.77 16.70 -29.47
CA ASN A 3 14.43 15.56 -28.80
C ASN A 3 14.31 15.57 -27.26
N GLY A 4 13.72 16.62 -26.66
CA GLY A 4 13.55 16.71 -25.20
C GLY A 4 12.36 15.91 -24.66
N SER A 5 11.25 15.90 -25.40
CA SER A 5 10.02 15.22 -24.95
C SER A 5 10.14 13.70 -24.92
N SER A 6 10.92 13.09 -25.81
CA SER A 6 11.11 11.64 -25.85
C SER A 6 11.97 11.15 -24.68
N THR A 7 13.02 11.88 -24.32
CA THR A 7 13.89 11.56 -23.18
C THR A 7 13.18 11.76 -21.85
N GLU A 8 12.37 12.82 -21.73
CA GLU A 8 11.55 13.07 -20.52
C GLU A 8 10.47 12.00 -20.35
N ASN A 9 9.78 11.62 -21.43
CA ASN A 9 8.78 10.55 -21.40
C ASN A 9 9.40 9.19 -21.01
N HIS A 10 10.60 8.89 -21.51
CA HIS A 10 11.30 7.66 -21.14
C HIS A 10 11.71 7.70 -19.66
N ALA A 11 12.30 8.80 -19.18
CA ALA A 11 12.65 8.97 -17.77
C ALA A 11 11.43 8.84 -16.85
N LEU A 12 10.30 9.42 -17.25
CA LEU A 12 9.03 9.28 -16.54
C LEU A 12 8.55 7.83 -16.51
N ALA A 13 8.43 7.18 -17.67
CA ALA A 13 7.97 5.79 -17.77
C ALA A 13 8.83 4.85 -16.93
N LYS A 14 10.16 5.03 -16.98
CA LYS A 14 11.11 4.26 -16.17
C LYS A 14 10.87 4.44 -14.67
N ASN A 15 10.69 5.68 -14.21
CA ASN A 15 10.38 5.95 -12.81
C ASN A 15 9.02 5.38 -12.38
N VAL A 16 8.00 5.44 -13.24
CA VAL A 16 6.68 4.85 -12.98
C VAL A 16 6.78 3.34 -12.83
N VAL A 17 7.45 2.65 -13.77
CA VAL A 17 7.66 1.20 -13.71
C VAL A 17 8.45 0.82 -12.47
N ALA A 18 9.53 1.55 -12.16
CA ALA A 18 10.32 1.34 -10.95
C ALA A 18 9.50 1.57 -9.67
N GLY A 19 8.59 2.55 -9.69
CA GLY A 19 7.63 2.83 -8.63
C GLY A 19 6.61 1.70 -8.45
N VAL A 20 6.04 1.17 -9.54
CA VAL A 20 5.11 0.02 -9.49
C VAL A 20 5.80 -1.19 -8.86
N ILE A 21 6.99 -1.55 -9.34
CA ILE A 21 7.75 -2.69 -8.81
C ILE A 21 8.12 -2.44 -7.34
N GLY A 22 8.57 -1.22 -7.02
CA GLY A 22 8.84 -0.82 -5.65
C GLY A 22 7.63 -0.96 -4.73
N GLY A 23 6.45 -0.51 -5.18
CA GLY A 23 5.19 -0.60 -4.44
C GLY A 23 4.76 -2.06 -4.22
N LEU A 24 4.89 -2.93 -5.21
CA LEU A 24 4.58 -4.37 -5.07
C LEU A 24 5.51 -5.06 -4.07
N VAL A 25 6.83 -4.83 -4.17
CA VAL A 25 7.81 -5.38 -3.22
C VAL A 25 7.60 -4.80 -1.83
N ALA A 26 7.23 -3.52 -1.73
CA ALA A 26 6.93 -2.85 -0.48
C ALA A 26 5.68 -3.42 0.19
N SER A 27 4.60 -3.72 -0.55
CA SER A 27 3.42 -4.41 -0.04
C SER A 27 3.76 -5.78 0.55
N TRP A 28 4.60 -6.54 -0.14
CA TRP A 28 5.08 -7.83 0.39
C TRP A 28 5.93 -7.65 1.65
N THR A 29 6.84 -6.67 1.64
CA THR A 29 7.76 -6.40 2.76
C THR A 29 7.02 -5.92 4.00
N MET A 30 6.06 -5.02 3.83
CA MET A 30 5.24 -4.50 4.93
C MET A 30 4.37 -5.61 5.54
N GLU A 31 3.82 -6.51 4.71
CA GLU A 31 3.07 -7.67 5.19
C GLU A 31 3.95 -8.58 6.06
N TYR A 32 5.18 -8.87 5.62
CA TYR A 32 6.14 -9.64 6.41
C TYR A 32 6.47 -8.95 7.75
N PHE A 33 6.72 -7.64 7.71
CA PHE A 33 7.01 -6.85 8.90
C PHE A 33 5.83 -6.84 9.89
N GLN A 34 4.61 -6.65 9.39
CA GLN A 34 3.39 -6.67 10.20
C GLN A 34 3.16 -8.05 10.84
N ARG A 35 3.42 -9.14 10.11
CA ARG A 35 3.38 -10.51 10.66
C ARG A 35 4.44 -10.69 11.76
N ALA A 36 5.63 -10.12 11.60
CA ALA A 36 6.67 -10.17 12.61
C ALA A 36 6.28 -9.40 13.89
N LEU A 37 5.69 -8.20 13.75
CA LEU A 37 5.13 -7.45 14.89
C LEU A 37 4.04 -8.24 15.63
N GLY A 38 3.15 -8.91 14.89
CA GLY A 38 2.10 -9.75 15.47
C GLY A 38 2.61 -10.95 16.27
N ARG A 39 3.79 -11.49 15.93
CA ARG A 39 4.44 -12.56 16.71
C ARG A 39 5.04 -12.05 18.02
N ILE A 40 5.40 -10.76 18.09
CA ILE A 40 5.96 -10.13 19.29
C ILE A 40 4.84 -9.71 20.24
N SER A 41 3.79 -9.11 19.70
CA SER A 41 2.60 -8.72 20.46
C SER A 41 1.37 -8.85 19.58
N GLU A 42 0.37 -9.60 20.06
CA GLU A 42 -0.88 -9.81 19.33
C GLU A 42 -1.61 -8.51 19.01
N ASP A 43 -1.40 -7.46 19.83
CA ASP A 43 -2.00 -6.13 19.67
C ASP A 43 -1.35 -5.26 18.57
N MET A 44 -0.20 -5.65 18.02
CA MET A 44 0.51 -4.95 16.94
C MET A 44 0.49 -5.71 15.60
N GLY A 45 -0.10 -6.90 15.56
CA GLY A 45 -0.27 -7.67 14.33
C GLY A 45 -1.47 -7.21 13.51
N GLY A 46 -1.60 -7.71 12.28
CA GLY A 46 -2.86 -7.61 11.54
C GLY A 46 -3.14 -8.83 10.67
N ALA A 47 -4.27 -8.80 9.96
CA ALA A 47 -4.83 -9.95 9.25
C ALA A 47 -3.96 -10.42 8.07
N GLU A 48 -3.84 -11.75 7.90
CA GLU A 48 -3.17 -12.36 6.75
C GLU A 48 -3.91 -12.07 5.44
N GLY A 49 -3.16 -11.72 4.37
CA GLY A 49 -3.73 -11.48 3.04
C GLY A 49 -4.52 -10.19 2.88
N GLY A 50 -4.58 -9.36 3.93
CA GLY A 50 -5.52 -8.25 4.01
C GLY A 50 -4.92 -6.86 3.79
N GLY A 51 -3.59 -6.70 3.75
CA GLY A 51 -2.96 -5.40 3.50
C GLY A 51 -3.20 -4.28 4.51
N GLY A 52 -4.01 -4.55 5.54
CA GLY A 52 -4.44 -3.58 6.53
C GLY A 52 -4.28 -4.13 7.93
N GLN A 53 -4.02 -3.22 8.87
CA GLN A 53 -3.97 -3.53 10.29
C GLN A 53 -5.38 -3.65 10.86
N GLN A 54 -6.03 -4.77 10.60
CA GLN A 54 -7.23 -5.12 11.32
C GLN A 54 -6.89 -6.13 12.40
N HIS A 55 -7.01 -5.64 13.64
CA HIS A 55 -6.99 -6.42 14.85
C HIS A 55 -7.73 -7.74 14.67
N ARG A 56 -7.12 -8.78 15.20
CA ARG A 56 -7.62 -10.15 15.43
C ARG A 56 -8.85 -10.19 16.36
N LYS A 57 -9.90 -9.39 16.09
CA LYS A 57 -11.25 -9.69 16.58
C LYS A 57 -11.99 -10.44 15.48
N PRO A 58 -12.49 -11.67 15.72
CA PRO A 58 -13.19 -12.51 14.72
C PRO A 58 -14.44 -11.89 14.06
N GLN A 59 -14.76 -10.62 14.35
CA GLN A 59 -16.04 -10.00 14.07
C GLN A 59 -16.02 -8.96 12.94
N SER A 60 -14.85 -8.52 12.45
CA SER A 60 -14.78 -7.59 11.32
C SER A 60 -13.96 -8.18 10.18
N GLU A 61 -14.59 -8.29 9.01
CA GLU A 61 -13.96 -8.73 7.77
C GLU A 61 -12.90 -7.70 7.29
N PRO A 62 -11.73 -8.16 6.77
CA PRO A 62 -10.67 -7.30 6.24
C PRO A 62 -11.18 -6.22 5.29
N ALA A 63 -10.65 -5.01 5.41
CA ALA A 63 -11.02 -3.90 4.52
C ALA A 63 -10.80 -4.23 3.03
N THR A 64 -9.77 -5.00 2.71
CA THR A 64 -9.48 -5.46 1.34
C THR A 64 -10.44 -6.51 0.84
N TYR A 65 -11.05 -7.32 1.73
CA TYR A 65 -12.10 -8.27 1.34
C TYR A 65 -13.36 -7.50 0.98
N LYS A 66 -13.76 -6.53 1.82
CA LYS A 66 -14.88 -5.64 1.51
C LYS A 66 -14.64 -4.81 0.25
N ALA A 67 -13.40 -4.37 0.01
CA ALA A 67 -13.04 -3.67 -1.21
C ALA A 67 -13.16 -4.60 -2.42
N ALA A 68 -12.72 -5.86 -2.29
CA ALA A 68 -12.87 -6.87 -3.33
C ALA A 68 -14.35 -7.17 -3.62
N ASP A 69 -15.18 -7.30 -2.58
CA ASP A 69 -16.62 -7.48 -2.71
C ASP A 69 -17.27 -6.29 -3.41
N ALA A 70 -16.96 -5.05 -2.99
CA ALA A 70 -17.49 -3.85 -3.63
C ALA A 70 -17.12 -3.76 -5.12
N VAL A 71 -15.90 -4.17 -5.49
CA VAL A 71 -15.47 -4.22 -6.89
C VAL A 71 -16.18 -5.34 -7.65
N ALA A 72 -16.31 -6.53 -7.06
CA ALA A 72 -16.99 -7.66 -7.68
C ALA A 72 -18.47 -7.33 -7.92
N GLU A 73 -19.16 -6.83 -6.89
CA GLU A 73 -20.56 -6.43 -6.98
C GLU A 73 -20.78 -5.37 -8.06
N ALA A 74 -19.88 -4.38 -8.18
CA ALA A 74 -19.98 -3.35 -9.21
C ALA A 74 -19.79 -3.88 -10.65
N VAL A 75 -19.08 -4.99 -10.84
CA VAL A 75 -18.73 -5.53 -12.16
C VAL A 75 -19.62 -6.71 -12.56
N THR A 76 -19.90 -7.62 -11.64
CA THR A 76 -20.63 -8.87 -11.88
C THR A 76 -22.02 -8.89 -11.25
N GLY A 77 -22.31 -7.98 -10.31
CA GLY A 77 -23.55 -7.98 -9.53
C GLY A 77 -23.53 -8.94 -8.33
N GLU A 78 -22.41 -9.59 -8.03
CA GLU A 78 -22.27 -10.55 -6.93
C GLU A 78 -20.98 -10.29 -6.13
N GLU A 79 -21.01 -10.56 -4.82
CA GLU A 79 -19.81 -10.54 -3.96
C GLU A 79 -18.79 -11.62 -4.34
N VAL A 80 -17.56 -11.48 -3.86
CA VAL A 80 -16.54 -12.51 -4.08
C VAL A 80 -16.91 -13.76 -3.27
N PRO A 81 -16.96 -14.95 -3.89
CA PRO A 81 -17.23 -16.18 -3.14
C PRO A 81 -16.22 -16.35 -2.01
N ARG A 82 -16.69 -16.82 -0.85
CA ARG A 82 -15.89 -16.91 0.40
C ARG A 82 -14.55 -17.62 0.22
N GLU A 83 -14.49 -18.63 -0.64
CA GLU A 83 -13.28 -19.38 -0.96
C GLU A 83 -12.21 -18.54 -1.67
N TYR A 84 -12.61 -17.52 -2.46
CA TYR A 84 -11.72 -16.64 -3.20
C TYR A 84 -11.44 -15.31 -2.50
N LYS A 85 -12.18 -14.94 -1.43
CA LYS A 85 -11.98 -13.69 -0.70
C LYS A 85 -10.53 -13.43 -0.28
N PRO A 86 -9.76 -14.43 0.24
CA PRO A 86 -8.35 -14.21 0.56
C PRO A 86 -7.50 -13.82 -0.64
N ALA A 87 -7.69 -14.48 -1.79
CA ALA A 87 -6.95 -14.19 -3.01
C ALA A 87 -7.35 -12.83 -3.59
N ALA A 88 -8.65 -12.50 -3.57
CA ALA A 88 -9.16 -11.24 -4.07
C ALA A 88 -8.72 -10.05 -3.20
N GLY A 89 -8.73 -10.21 -1.87
CA GLY A 89 -8.22 -9.22 -0.93
C GLY A 89 -6.72 -8.96 -1.12
N ALA A 90 -5.93 -10.02 -1.29
CA ALA A 90 -4.51 -9.88 -1.61
C ALA A 90 -4.30 -9.15 -2.94
N LEU A 91 -5.07 -9.50 -3.98
CA LEU A 91 -5.01 -8.81 -5.27
C LEU A 91 -5.30 -7.30 -5.11
N VAL A 92 -6.35 -6.92 -4.38
CA VAL A 92 -6.66 -5.52 -4.09
C VAL A 92 -5.48 -4.84 -3.38
N HIS A 93 -4.89 -5.49 -2.38
CA HIS A 93 -3.76 -4.93 -1.64
C HIS A 93 -2.55 -4.66 -2.55
N TYR A 94 -2.11 -5.66 -3.31
CA TYR A 94 -0.97 -5.52 -4.20
C TYR A 94 -1.24 -4.55 -5.36
N ALA A 95 -2.46 -4.55 -5.92
CA ALA A 95 -2.85 -3.60 -6.95
C ALA A 95 -2.82 -2.16 -6.42
N PHE A 96 -3.37 -1.92 -5.22
CA PHE A 96 -3.30 -0.62 -4.56
C PHE A 96 -1.85 -0.20 -4.29
N GLY A 97 -1.04 -1.10 -3.70
CA GLY A 97 0.37 -0.84 -3.42
C GLY A 97 1.19 -0.54 -4.69
N GLY A 98 0.97 -1.27 -5.77
CA GLY A 98 1.60 -1.00 -7.07
C GLY A 98 1.15 0.34 -7.66
N ALA A 99 -0.14 0.67 -7.61
CA ALA A 99 -0.67 1.93 -8.13
C ALA A 99 -0.13 3.15 -7.37
N VAL A 100 -0.10 3.07 -6.03
CA VAL A 100 0.45 4.13 -5.16
C VAL A 100 1.97 4.26 -5.37
N GLY A 101 2.69 3.15 -5.58
CA GLY A 101 4.08 3.16 -6.00
C GLY A 101 4.29 3.81 -7.37
N ALA A 102 3.39 3.62 -8.33
CA ALA A 102 3.42 4.28 -9.64
C ALA A 102 3.32 5.81 -9.50
N ILE A 103 2.41 6.28 -8.64
CA ILE A 103 2.24 7.71 -8.32
C ILE A 103 3.53 8.26 -7.72
N TYR A 104 4.14 7.53 -6.77
CA TYR A 104 5.43 7.92 -6.19
C TYR A 104 6.54 8.02 -7.23
N GLY A 105 6.65 7.04 -8.14
CA GLY A 105 7.58 7.08 -9.25
C GLY A 105 7.36 8.28 -10.16
N ALA A 106 6.11 8.55 -10.56
CA ALA A 106 5.75 9.70 -11.37
C ALA A 106 6.08 11.05 -10.70
N ALA A 107 5.90 11.12 -9.38
CA ALA A 107 6.25 12.30 -8.58
C ALA A 107 7.76 12.47 -8.47
N ALA A 108 8.50 11.40 -8.17
CA ALA A 108 9.96 11.40 -8.09
C ALA A 108 10.63 11.79 -9.43
N ALA A 109 10.02 11.45 -10.56
CA ALA A 109 10.50 11.85 -11.89
C ALA A 109 10.45 13.36 -12.13
N ARG A 110 9.47 14.05 -11.51
CA ARG A 110 9.22 15.49 -11.71
C ARG A 110 9.83 16.34 -10.61
N THR A 111 9.79 15.83 -9.38
CA THR A 111 10.22 16.53 -8.17
C THR A 111 11.14 15.60 -7.38
N PRO A 112 12.47 15.64 -7.61
CA PRO A 112 13.42 14.75 -6.94
C PRO A 112 13.36 14.81 -5.40
N ASP A 113 12.96 15.95 -4.84
CA ASP A 113 12.83 16.16 -3.39
C ASP A 113 11.79 15.24 -2.72
N VAL A 114 10.83 14.71 -3.49
CA VAL A 114 9.88 13.68 -3.02
C VAL A 114 10.60 12.39 -2.55
N THR A 115 11.85 12.20 -2.99
CA THR A 115 12.70 11.07 -2.62
C THR A 115 13.55 11.32 -1.37
N ALA A 116 13.46 12.53 -0.80
CA ALA A 116 14.14 12.88 0.43
C ALA A 116 13.73 11.93 1.58
N TRP A 117 14.66 11.74 2.52
CA TRP A 117 14.47 10.87 3.68
C TRP A 117 14.11 9.42 3.32
N GLY A 118 14.48 8.99 2.11
CA GLY A 118 14.35 7.60 1.68
C GLY A 118 12.91 7.12 1.58
N GLY A 119 11.93 7.98 1.28
CA GLY A 119 10.53 7.57 1.10
C GLY A 119 9.72 7.43 2.39
N LEU A 120 10.29 7.74 3.56
CA LEU A 120 9.55 7.73 4.84
C LEU A 120 8.36 8.70 4.84
N PRO A 121 8.48 9.97 4.39
CA PRO A 121 7.33 10.89 4.35
C PRO A 121 6.21 10.40 3.42
N PHE A 122 6.59 9.71 2.33
CA PHE A 122 5.62 9.10 1.42
C PHE A 122 4.85 7.98 2.12
N GLY A 123 5.55 7.04 2.79
CA GLY A 123 4.89 6.01 3.59
C GLY A 123 3.94 6.57 4.64
N ALA A 124 4.38 7.58 5.40
CA ALA A 124 3.55 8.28 6.39
C ALA A 124 2.29 8.90 5.75
N THR A 125 2.42 9.48 4.55
CA THR A 125 1.31 10.06 3.81
C THR A 125 0.33 8.99 3.35
N VAL A 126 0.82 7.83 2.88
CA VAL A 126 -0.04 6.70 2.50
C VAL A 126 -0.83 6.19 3.72
N TRP A 127 -0.19 6.03 4.87
CA TRP A 127 -0.88 5.66 6.11
C TRP A 127 -2.01 6.64 6.46
N LEU A 128 -1.70 7.94 6.48
CA LEU A 128 -2.69 8.96 6.84
C LEU A 128 -3.87 8.97 5.86
N ILE A 129 -3.60 8.90 4.56
CA ILE A 129 -4.65 8.98 3.54
C ILE A 129 -5.43 7.67 3.45
N ALA A 130 -4.79 6.52 3.51
CA ALA A 130 -5.45 5.23 3.35
C ALA A 130 -6.11 4.79 4.66
N ASP A 131 -5.35 4.63 5.74
CA ASP A 131 -5.81 3.98 6.96
C ASP A 131 -6.62 4.92 7.86
N GLU A 132 -6.20 6.18 7.98
CA GLU A 132 -6.87 7.14 8.88
C GLU A 132 -8.07 7.85 8.24
N MET A 133 -8.13 7.88 6.91
CA MET A 133 -9.15 8.63 6.16
C MET A 133 -9.89 7.77 5.13
N GLY A 134 -9.20 7.24 4.13
CA GLY A 134 -9.79 6.65 2.93
C GLY A 134 -10.61 5.40 3.21
N VAL A 135 -10.02 4.42 3.90
CA VAL A 135 -10.69 3.16 4.23
C VAL A 135 -11.88 3.38 5.18
N PRO A 136 -11.79 4.22 6.23
CA PRO A 136 -12.96 4.58 7.04
C PRO A 136 -14.05 5.32 6.25
N LEU A 137 -13.68 6.32 5.44
CA LEU A 137 -14.66 7.11 4.66
C LEU A 137 -15.36 6.26 3.59
N ALA A 138 -14.69 5.25 3.06
CA ALA A 138 -15.28 4.28 2.13
C ALA A 138 -16.17 3.23 2.84
N GLY A 139 -16.31 3.28 4.18
CA GLY A 139 -17.10 2.31 4.95
C GLY A 139 -16.47 0.91 5.04
N LEU A 140 -15.21 0.77 4.64
CA LEU A 140 -14.50 -0.51 4.60
C LEU A 140 -13.94 -0.89 5.98
N SER A 141 -13.74 0.08 6.87
CA SER A 141 -13.32 -0.12 8.26
C SER A 141 -14.16 0.69 9.25
N LYS A 142 -13.88 0.52 10.55
CA LYS A 142 -14.39 1.43 11.58
C LYS A 142 -13.70 2.79 11.46
N ALA A 143 -14.29 3.83 12.03
CA ALA A 143 -13.61 5.10 12.22
C ALA A 143 -12.27 4.90 12.95
N SER A 144 -11.24 5.65 12.56
CA SER A 144 -9.88 5.59 13.13
C SER A 144 -9.90 5.68 14.66
N ALA A 145 -10.68 6.60 15.24
CA ALA A 145 -10.84 6.76 16.69
C ALA A 145 -11.38 5.53 17.43
N GLY A 146 -11.89 4.51 16.72
CA GLY A 146 -12.34 3.24 17.28
C GLY A 146 -11.24 2.20 17.49
N TYR A 147 -10.00 2.50 17.08
CA TYR A 147 -8.83 1.61 17.25
C TYR A 147 -7.94 2.07 18.41
N PRO A 148 -7.24 1.16 19.09
CA PRO A 148 -6.27 1.53 20.12
C PRO A 148 -5.03 2.20 19.52
N LEU A 149 -4.35 3.01 20.32
CA LEU A 149 -3.13 3.73 19.89
C LEU A 149 -2.05 2.79 19.34
N SER A 150 -1.93 1.57 19.88
CA SER A 150 -0.99 0.55 19.40
C SER A 150 -1.20 0.24 17.93
N SER A 151 -2.46 0.12 17.46
CA SER A 151 -2.79 -0.16 16.06
C SER A 151 -2.36 0.98 15.13
N HIS A 152 -2.57 2.23 15.54
CA HIS A 152 -2.12 3.39 14.76
C HIS A 152 -0.59 3.41 14.64
N VAL A 153 0.11 3.14 15.75
CA VAL A 153 1.58 3.11 15.77
C VAL A 153 2.12 1.97 14.91
N SER A 154 1.56 0.77 15.03
CA SER A 154 2.01 -0.36 14.20
C SER A 154 1.66 -0.15 12.73
N ALA A 155 0.49 0.44 12.41
CA ALA A 155 0.10 0.76 11.04
C ALA A 155 1.01 1.81 10.43
N PHE A 156 1.31 2.86 11.19
CA PHE A 156 2.27 3.89 10.81
C PHE A 156 3.66 3.29 10.55
N ALA A 157 4.19 2.49 11.47
CA ALA A 157 5.50 1.83 11.31
C ALA A 157 5.55 0.93 10.07
N THR A 158 4.48 0.16 9.83
CA THR A 158 4.35 -0.72 8.67
C THR A 158 4.36 0.07 7.36
N HIS A 159 3.69 1.23 7.33
CA HIS A 159 3.68 2.11 6.17
C HIS A 159 5.01 2.85 5.96
N LEU A 160 5.75 3.17 7.04
CA LEU A 160 7.12 3.65 6.90
C LEU A 160 8.02 2.61 6.21
N VAL A 161 7.88 1.33 6.56
CA VAL A 161 8.57 0.23 5.87
C VAL A 161 8.15 0.15 4.41
N TYR A 162 6.87 0.32 4.09
CA TYR A 162 6.38 0.39 2.71
C TYR A 162 7.06 1.53 1.94
N GLY A 163 7.07 2.76 2.49
CA GLY A 163 7.68 3.92 1.85
C GLY A 163 9.19 3.77 1.64
N ALA A 164 9.90 3.29 2.66
CA ALA A 164 11.33 3.02 2.60
C ALA A 164 11.70 1.97 1.55
N THR A 165 10.92 0.88 1.49
CA THR A 165 11.13 -0.21 0.53
C THR A 165 10.85 0.27 -0.89
N THR A 166 9.76 1.02 -1.10
CA THR A 166 9.40 1.55 -2.42
C THR A 166 10.52 2.42 -2.98
N GLU A 167 11.05 3.35 -2.19
CA GLU A 167 12.14 4.22 -2.63
C GLU A 167 13.46 3.47 -2.82
N CYS A 168 13.77 2.50 -1.95
CA CYS A 168 14.97 1.67 -2.09
C CYS A 168 14.98 0.91 -3.43
N ILE A 169 13.88 0.24 -3.75
CA ILE A 169 13.73 -0.52 -5.00
C ILE A 169 13.74 0.43 -6.20
N ARG A 170 12.96 1.51 -6.15
CA ARG A 170 12.91 2.50 -7.24
C ARG A 170 14.31 3.04 -7.53
N ARG A 171 15.01 3.52 -6.49
CA ARG A 171 16.38 4.07 -6.61
C ARG A 171 17.38 3.07 -7.17
N THR A 172 17.28 1.80 -6.75
CA THR A 172 18.14 0.72 -7.26
C THR A 172 17.90 0.47 -8.74
N MET A 173 16.64 0.41 -9.17
CA MET A 173 16.29 0.26 -10.58
C MET A 173 16.78 1.44 -11.43
N MET A 174 16.71 2.66 -10.90
CA MET A 174 17.21 3.84 -11.60
C MET A 174 18.73 3.85 -11.81
N ARG A 175 19.48 3.01 -11.08
CA ARG A 175 20.94 2.88 -11.20
C ARG A 175 21.39 1.75 -12.14
N ILE A 176 20.56 0.73 -12.33
CA ILE A 176 20.92 -0.51 -13.04
C ILE A 176 20.41 -0.50 -14.48
N VAL A 177 19.16 -0.06 -14.66
CA VAL A 177 18.53 0.20 -15.97
C VAL A 177 18.78 1.65 -16.32
#